data_AF-S3HN97-F1
#
_entry.id   AF-S3HN97-F1
#
_cell.length_a   1.000
_cell.length_b   1.000
_cell.length_c   1.000
_cell.angle_alpha   90.00
_cell.angle_beta   90.00
_cell.angle_gamma   90.00
#
_symmetry.space_group_name_H-M   'P 1'
#
loop_
_entity.id
_entity.type
_entity.pdbx_description
1 polymer ?
#
loop_
_entity_poly.entity_id
_entity_poly.type
_entity_poly.pdbx_seq_one_letter_code
_entity_poly.pdbx_strand_id
1 'polypeptide(L)'
;MTVDVYNMSDADRQTHAVAAAHQASEAVTELLRFSREGADINGSFGDIEVVEKLLDAAKIAIECLTEDENSQRYSSIYADLKHELEFWV
;
A
#
# COMPACT_ATOMS: atom_id res chain seq x y z
N MET A 1 20.79 16.12 14.86
CA MET A 1 20.46 14.75 15.30
C MET A 1 19.80 14.07 14.11
N THR A 2 20.60 13.54 13.20
CA THR A 2 20.16 12.77 12.05
C THR A 2 19.84 11.37 12.57
N VAL A 3 18.55 11.03 12.62
CA VAL A 3 18.11 9.67 12.94
C VAL A 3 18.68 8.77 11.85
N ASP A 4 19.44 7.75 12.23
CA ASP A 4 19.93 6.72 11.34
C ASP A 4 18.72 5.91 10.84
N VAL A 5 18.07 6.38 9.79
CA VAL A 5 16.98 5.66 9.10
C VAL A 5 17.52 4.42 8.35
N TYR A 6 18.84 4.24 8.30
CA TYR A 6 19.54 3.31 7.41
C TYR A 6 19.78 1.89 7.93
N ASN A 7 19.24 1.49 9.09
CA ASN A 7 19.52 0.15 9.63
C ASN A 7 18.28 -0.59 10.14
N MET A 8 17.23 -0.71 9.31
CA MET A 8 16.22 -1.76 9.51
C MET A 8 16.86 -3.13 9.30
N SER A 9 16.73 -4.02 10.29
CA SER A 9 17.23 -5.40 10.17
C SER A 9 16.47 -6.17 9.09
N ASP A 10 17.08 -7.21 8.53
CA ASP A 10 16.40 -8.08 7.55
C ASP A 10 15.11 -8.69 8.11
N ALA A 11 15.07 -8.97 9.42
CA ALA A 11 13.88 -9.43 10.10
C ALA A 11 12.76 -8.37 10.10
N ASP A 12 13.10 -7.10 10.38
CA ASP A 12 12.12 -6.01 10.35
C ASP A 12 11.60 -5.76 8.93
N ARG A 13 12.49 -5.83 7.93
CA ARG A 13 12.11 -5.77 6.50
C ARG A 13 11.13 -6.88 6.14
N GLN A 14 11.40 -8.11 6.59
CA GLN A 14 10.53 -9.25 6.36
C GLN A 14 9.17 -9.07 7.03
N THR A 15 9.14 -8.61 8.30
CA THR A 15 7.90 -8.34 9.02
C THR A 15 7.07 -7.25 8.33
N HIS A 16 7.70 -6.17 7.89
CA HIS A 16 7.03 -5.10 7.14
C HIS A 16 6.47 -5.63 5.80
N ALA A 17 7.24 -6.41 5.06
CA ALA A 17 6.78 -6.99 3.80
C ALA A 17 5.57 -7.93 3.97
N VAL A 18 5.54 -8.72 5.05
CA VAL A 18 4.40 -9.58 5.38
C VAL A 18 3.16 -8.75 5.73
N ALA A 19 3.33 -7.69 6.53
CA ALA A 19 2.24 -6.78 6.88
C ALA A 19 1.66 -6.10 5.63
N ALA A 20 2.52 -5.59 4.74
CA ALA A 20 2.13 -5.01 3.46
C ALA A 20 1.34 -5.99 2.59
N ALA A 21 1.82 -7.23 2.47
CA ALA A 21 1.15 -8.27 1.69
C ALA A 21 -0.23 -8.60 2.26
N HIS A 22 -0.38 -8.61 3.58
CA HIS A 22 -1.67 -8.83 4.24
C HIS A 22 -2.65 -7.69 3.95
N GLN A 23 -2.23 -6.44 4.11
CA GLN A 23 -3.05 -5.27 3.80
C GLN A 23 -3.51 -5.26 2.33
N ALA A 24 -2.59 -5.52 1.39
CA ALA A 24 -2.92 -5.62 -0.03
C ALA A 24 -3.92 -6.75 -0.31
N SER A 25 -3.75 -7.91 0.34
CA SER A 25 -4.66 -9.05 0.17
C SER A 25 -6.08 -8.72 0.64
N GLU A 26 -6.23 -8.02 1.77
CA GLU A 26 -7.54 -7.58 2.26
C GLU A 26 -8.20 -6.60 1.28
N ALA A 27 -7.46 -5.58 0.85
CA ALA A 27 -7.97 -4.57 -0.08
C ALA A 27 -8.38 -5.18 -1.43
N VAL A 28 -7.57 -6.06 -2.00
CA VAL A 28 -7.89 -6.76 -3.25
C VAL A 28 -9.09 -7.69 -3.09
N THR A 29 -9.22 -8.36 -1.95
CA THR A 29 -10.38 -9.22 -1.68
C THR A 29 -11.67 -8.41 -1.68
N GLU A 30 -11.66 -7.24 -1.04
CA GLU A 30 -12.82 -6.36 -0.98
C GLU A 30 -13.15 -5.74 -2.35
N LEU A 31 -12.14 -5.35 -3.15
CA LEU A 31 -12.35 -4.92 -4.53
C LEU A 31 -13.01 -6.00 -5.38
N LEU A 32 -12.57 -7.26 -5.23
CA LEU A 32 -13.17 -8.39 -5.93
C LEU A 32 -14.61 -8.64 -5.48
N ARG A 33 -14.90 -8.54 -4.18
CA ARG A 33 -16.26 -8.61 -3.66
C ARG A 33 -17.12 -7.50 -4.27
N PHE A 34 -16.70 -6.24 -4.18
CA PHE A 34 -17.41 -5.08 -4.73
C PHE A 34 -17.66 -5.23 -6.23
N SER A 35 -16.68 -5.71 -7.01
CA SER A 35 -16.84 -5.92 -8.45
C SER A 35 -17.95 -6.91 -8.82
N ARG A 36 -18.27 -7.84 -7.91
CA ARG A 36 -19.27 -8.90 -8.11
C ARG A 36 -20.62 -8.56 -7.50
N GLU A 37 -20.61 -7.91 -6.34
CA GLU A 37 -21.79 -7.72 -5.50
C GLU A 37 -22.28 -6.27 -5.49
N GLY A 38 -21.42 -5.31 -5.87
CA GLY A 38 -21.68 -3.89 -5.72
C GLY A 38 -21.58 -3.41 -4.27
N ALA A 39 -22.09 -2.20 -4.03
CA ALA A 39 -22.14 -1.61 -2.69
C ALA A 39 -23.09 -2.40 -1.78
N ASP A 40 -22.70 -2.55 -0.51
CA ASP A 40 -23.55 -3.13 0.52
C ASP A 40 -24.23 -2.03 1.37
N ILE A 41 -24.83 -2.41 2.50
CA ILE A 41 -25.50 -1.45 3.41
C ILE A 41 -24.53 -0.48 4.07
N ASN A 42 -23.23 -0.80 4.09
CA ASN A 42 -22.16 -0.02 4.71
C ASN A 42 -21.40 0.84 3.68
N GLY A 43 -21.69 0.69 2.39
CA GLY A 43 -21.14 1.49 1.30
C GLY A 43 -20.41 0.66 0.25
N SER A 44 -19.49 1.29 -0.49
CA SER A 44 -18.76 0.60 -1.56
C SER A 44 -17.82 -0.49 -1.01
N PHE A 45 -17.12 -0.22 0.11
CA PHE A 45 -16.10 -1.11 0.66
C PHE A 45 -16.31 -1.49 2.14
N GLY A 46 -17.51 -1.22 2.67
CA GLY A 46 -17.80 -1.37 4.09
C GLY A 46 -16.80 -0.64 4.98
N ASP A 47 -16.20 -1.38 5.94
CA ASP A 47 -15.19 -0.87 6.88
C ASP A 47 -13.74 -1.02 6.37
N ILE A 48 -13.55 -1.46 5.12
CA ILE A 48 -12.21 -1.68 4.55
C ILE A 48 -11.72 -0.41 3.86
N GLU A 49 -10.66 0.17 4.40
CA GLU A 49 -9.89 1.28 3.82
C GLU A 49 -9.04 0.80 2.63
N VAL A 50 -9.70 0.47 1.52
CA VAL A 50 -9.08 -0.16 0.34
C VAL A 50 -7.95 0.69 -0.23
N VAL A 51 -8.15 2.01 -0.35
CA VAL A 51 -7.18 2.94 -0.94
C VAL A 51 -5.94 3.02 -0.06
N GLU A 52 -6.12 3.24 1.23
CA GLU A 52 -5.06 3.39 2.22
C GLU A 52 -4.22 2.12 2.31
N LYS A 53 -4.86 0.94 2.38
CA LYS A 53 -4.17 -0.36 2.43
C LYS A 53 -3.33 -0.62 1.17
N LEU A 54 -3.82 -0.24 -0.02
CA LEU A 54 -3.05 -0.38 -1.26
C LEU A 54 -1.87 0.59 -1.32
N LEU A 55 -2.05 1.82 -0.86
CA LEU A 55 -0.99 2.82 -0.80
C LEU A 55 0.08 2.44 0.22
N ASP A 56 -0.28 1.97 1.41
CA ASP A 56 0.67 1.51 2.42
C ASP A 56 1.47 0.31 1.92
N ALA A 57 0.81 -0.66 1.26
CA ALA A 57 1.50 -1.78 0.65
C ALA A 57 2.48 -1.35 -0.47
N ALA A 58 2.07 -0.40 -1.32
CA ALA A 58 2.93 0.16 -2.36
C ALA A 58 4.13 0.89 -1.76
N LYS A 59 3.93 1.68 -0.70
CA LYS A 59 5.01 2.38 0.00
C LYS A 59 6.04 1.40 0.58
N ILE A 60 5.60 0.33 1.24
CA ILE A 60 6.51 -0.69 1.79
C ILE A 60 7.27 -1.40 0.67
N ALA A 61 6.61 -1.73 -0.44
CA ALA A 61 7.28 -2.31 -1.59
C ALA A 61 8.38 -1.39 -2.14
N ILE A 62 8.11 -0.08 -2.19
CA ILE A 62 9.09 0.93 -2.63
C ILE A 62 10.24 1.02 -1.64
N GLU A 63 9.97 1.10 -0.34
CA GLU A 63 11.00 1.12 0.70
C GLU A 63 11.93 -0.10 0.63
N CYS A 64 11.38 -1.28 0.34
CA CYS A 64 12.16 -2.50 0.12
C CYS A 64 13.03 -2.46 -1.16
N LEU A 65 12.65 -1.67 -2.17
CA LEU A 65 13.32 -1.57 -3.47
C LEU A 65 14.23 -0.33 -3.60
N THR A 66 14.10 0.67 -2.74
CA THR A 66 14.76 1.99 -2.84
C THR A 66 16.25 2.02 -2.53
N GLU A 67 16.91 0.89 -2.30
CA GLU A 67 18.39 0.83 -2.25
C GLU A 67 19.05 1.04 -3.63
N ASP A 68 18.26 1.17 -4.69
CA ASP A 68 18.70 1.21 -6.08
C ASP A 68 18.49 2.59 -6.75
N GLU A 69 19.16 2.84 -7.89
CA GLU A 69 19.08 4.09 -8.69
C GLU A 69 17.65 4.47 -9.13
N ASN A 70 16.69 3.57 -8.91
CA ASN A 70 15.28 3.67 -9.27
C ASN A 70 14.38 4.36 -8.21
N SER A 71 14.93 4.78 -7.07
CA SER A 71 14.15 5.39 -5.96
C SER A 71 13.28 6.58 -6.38
N GLN A 72 13.79 7.44 -7.26
CA GLN A 72 13.05 8.58 -7.81
C GLN A 72 11.86 8.13 -8.67
N ARG A 73 12.05 7.09 -9.49
CA ARG A 73 10.99 6.53 -10.35
C ARG A 73 9.87 5.92 -9.51
N TYR A 74 10.22 5.17 -8.48
CA TYR A 74 9.24 4.56 -7.58
C TYR A 74 8.44 5.60 -6.79
N SER A 75 9.09 6.68 -6.34
CA SER A 75 8.41 7.79 -5.67
C SER A 75 7.40 8.49 -6.57
N SER A 76 7.74 8.69 -7.85
CA SER A 76 6.79 9.23 -8.85
C SER A 76 5.58 8.31 -9.06
N ILE A 77 5.81 7.00 -9.22
CA ILE A 77 4.73 6.02 -9.37
C ILE A 77 3.79 6.04 -8.15
N TYR A 78 4.34 6.13 -6.93
CA TYR A 78 3.53 6.24 -5.72
C TYR A 78 2.69 7.52 -5.69
N ALA A 79 3.27 8.66 -6.06
CA ALA A 79 2.54 9.92 -6.12
C ALA A 79 1.39 9.86 -7.13
N ASP A 80 1.63 9.25 -8.30
CA ASP A 80 0.60 9.06 -9.33
C ASP A 80 -0.52 8.12 -8.83
N LEU A 81 -0.16 6.98 -8.22
CA LEU A 81 -1.14 6.04 -7.64
C LEU A 81 -1.97 6.70 -6.54
N LYS A 82 -1.32 7.45 -5.65
CA LYS A 82 -2.00 8.19 -4.59
C LYS A 82 -2.98 9.20 -5.17
N HIS A 83 -2.55 9.99 -6.16
CA HIS A 83 -3.40 10.98 -6.80
C HIS A 83 -4.65 10.35 -7.40
N GLU A 84 -4.52 9.27 -8.17
CA GLU A 84 -5.65 8.61 -8.82
C GLU A 84 -6.63 7.97 -7.81
N LEU A 85 -6.11 7.35 -6.75
CA LEU A 85 -6.93 6.64 -5.78
C LEU A 85 -7.61 7.57 -4.76
N GLU A 86 -7.02 8.71 -4.41
CA GLU A 86 -7.67 9.70 -3.52
C GLU A 86 -8.95 10.29 -4.14
N PHE A 87 -9.12 10.25 -5.46
CA PHE A 87 -10.37 10.68 -6.12
C PHE A 87 -11.47 9.63 -6.13
N TRP A 88 -11.22 8.41 -5.62
CA TRP A 88 -12.24 7.36 -5.57
C TRP A 88 -13.15 7.45 -4.34
N VAL A 89 -12.78 8.29 -3.36
CA VAL A 89 -13.48 8.48 -2.08
C VAL A 89 -14.28 9.78 -2.08
#